data_AF-I1BI98-F1
#
_entry.id   AF-I1BI98-F1
#
_cell.length_a   1.000
_cell.length_b   1.000
_cell.length_c   1.000
_cell.angle_alpha   90.00
_cell.angle_beta   90.00
_cell.angle_gamma   90.00
#
_symmetry.space_group_name_H-M   'P 1'
#
loop_
_entity.id
_entity.type
_entity.pdbx_description
1 polymer ?
#
loop_
_entity_poly.entity_id
_entity_poly.type
_entity_poly.pdbx_seq_one_letter_code
_entity_poly.pdbx_strand_id
1 'polypeptide(L)'
;MIAENENLTQRTDNVSLPAVEPILRPSVDTILGPALEQLNKSIRNVSDKYEKLNDLDGALIDFNRSFGSFLFGLQANNETIHWKHSPTDQSVRQYITQKQQTTTNTTHLPTTQHKEAITDVSVPAAPSTSTENKARKRRSTAPKPLPVKKKKIESKVENGYTQKVLEALIAHPNGLSRKDLVKATDIPQPKVIDCLQVLNRSKVITTIKVPIINNNL
;
A
#
# COMPACT_ATOMS: atom_id res chain seq x y z
N MET A 1 105.80 50.63 -29.86
CA MET A 1 104.86 49.76 -30.59
C MET A 1 104.33 48.73 -29.61
N ILE A 2 103.01 48.76 -29.37
CA ILE A 2 102.09 47.63 -29.10
C ILE A 2 102.49 46.74 -27.90
N ALA A 3 101.88 46.90 -26.70
CA ALA A 3 100.59 46.30 -26.26
C ALA A 3 100.63 44.75 -26.36
N GLU A 4 100.28 43.91 -25.39
CA GLU A 4 99.26 43.92 -24.35
C GLU A 4 99.73 43.01 -23.19
N ASN A 5 99.51 43.40 -21.94
CA ASN A 5 99.51 42.50 -20.79
C ASN A 5 98.42 42.99 -19.82
N GLU A 6 97.18 42.66 -20.16
CA GLU A 6 96.02 42.70 -19.28
C GLU A 6 95.73 41.26 -18.81
N ASN A 7 95.07 40.94 -17.70
CA ASN A 7 94.79 41.58 -16.43
C ASN A 7 94.30 40.41 -15.55
N LEU A 8 94.53 40.56 -14.25
CA LEU A 8 94.18 39.72 -13.13
C LEU A 8 92.65 39.63 -12.95
N THR A 9 92.17 38.51 -12.39
CA THR A 9 90.86 38.34 -11.71
C THR A 9 89.63 38.33 -12.67
N GLN A 10 88.69 37.38 -12.66
CA GLN A 10 87.98 36.80 -11.52
C GLN A 10 87.39 35.43 -11.85
N ARG A 11 87.52 34.55 -10.85
CA ARG A 11 86.71 33.39 -10.55
C ARG A 11 85.21 33.70 -10.63
N THR A 12 84.49 33.03 -11.52
CA THR A 12 83.05 32.79 -11.35
C THR A 12 82.85 31.28 -11.34
N ASP A 13 82.75 30.75 -10.13
CA ASP A 13 82.35 29.39 -9.87
C ASP A 13 80.97 29.14 -10.51
N ASN A 14 80.91 28.19 -11.45
CA ASN A 14 79.68 27.65 -12.00
C ASN A 14 78.96 26.86 -10.88
N VAL A 15 78.16 27.55 -10.06
CA VAL A 15 77.19 26.91 -9.17
C VAL A 15 75.89 26.76 -9.95
N SER A 16 75.70 25.56 -10.51
CA SER A 16 74.42 25.11 -11.03
C SER A 16 73.41 25.08 -9.86
N LEU A 17 72.49 26.04 -9.85
CA LEU A 17 71.32 26.03 -8.97
C LEU A 17 70.44 24.82 -9.33
N PRO A 18 70.02 23.97 -8.37
CA PRO A 18 69.02 22.96 -8.66
C PRO A 18 67.73 23.67 -9.05
N ALA A 19 67.20 23.32 -10.21
CA ALA A 19 65.89 23.76 -10.66
C ALA A 19 64.87 23.42 -9.56
N VAL A 20 64.32 24.46 -8.92
CA VAL A 20 63.18 24.32 -8.02
C VAL A 20 62.00 23.96 -8.92
N GLU A 21 61.64 22.68 -8.96
CA GLU A 21 60.39 22.26 -9.60
C GLU A 21 59.23 23.05 -8.97
N PRO A 22 58.38 23.70 -9.77
CA PRO A 22 57.23 24.40 -9.24
C PRO A 22 56.31 23.37 -8.58
N ILE A 23 56.08 23.52 -7.28
CA ILE A 23 55.11 22.74 -6.51
C ILE A 23 53.75 22.88 -7.23
N LEU A 24 53.39 21.86 -8.00
CA LEU A 24 52.16 21.80 -8.77
C LEU A 24 51.01 21.69 -7.77
N ARG A 25 50.42 22.83 -7.42
CA ARG A 25 49.25 22.84 -6.52
C ARG A 25 48.16 22.02 -7.21
N PRO A 26 47.58 21.02 -6.52
CA PRO A 26 46.51 20.21 -7.12
C PRO A 26 45.35 21.14 -7.50
N SER A 27 44.85 20.97 -8.73
CA SER A 27 43.69 21.72 -9.22
C SER A 27 42.50 21.49 -8.30
N VAL A 28 41.68 22.53 -8.11
CA VAL A 28 40.41 22.44 -7.37
C VAL A 28 39.54 21.32 -7.93
N ASP A 29 39.58 21.08 -9.24
CA ASP A 29 38.85 19.99 -9.89
C ASP A 29 39.30 18.60 -9.43
N THR A 30 40.59 18.44 -9.09
CA THR A 30 41.15 17.18 -8.60
C THR A 30 40.68 16.87 -7.17
N ILE A 31 40.37 17.90 -6.38
CA ILE A 31 39.91 17.75 -4.99
C ILE A 31 38.38 17.68 -4.93
N LEU A 32 37.69 18.54 -5.66
CA LEU A 32 36.24 18.71 -5.58
C LEU A 32 35.47 17.77 -6.53
N GLY A 33 36.06 17.40 -7.67
CA GLY A 33 35.45 16.53 -8.67
C GLY A 33 34.91 15.22 -8.09
N PRO A 34 35.71 14.43 -7.36
CA PRO A 34 35.25 13.16 -6.78
C PRO A 34 34.10 13.34 -5.76
N ALA A 35 34.13 14.41 -4.98
CA ALA A 35 33.09 14.69 -3.98
C ALA A 35 31.76 15.08 -4.65
N LEU A 36 31.80 15.87 -5.73
CA LEU A 36 30.63 16.23 -6.52
C LEU A 36 30.07 15.03 -7.29
N GLU A 37 30.93 14.17 -7.83
CA GLU A 37 30.54 12.91 -8.47
C GLU A 37 29.82 12.00 -7.48
N GLN A 38 30.36 11.87 -6.26
CA GLN A 38 29.77 11.06 -5.20
C GLN A 38 28.43 11.63 -4.73
N LEU A 39 28.32 12.96 -4.60
CA LEU A 39 27.06 13.63 -4.26
C LEU A 39 26.01 13.40 -5.34
N ASN A 40 26.35 13.57 -6.61
CA ASN A 40 25.44 13.32 -7.73
C ASN A 40 24.94 11.87 -7.75
N LYS A 41 25.85 10.91 -7.53
CA LYS A 41 25.49 9.49 -7.40
C LYS A 41 24.55 9.24 -6.22
N SER A 42 24.79 9.88 -5.08
CA SER A 42 23.92 9.79 -3.90
C SER A 42 22.52 10.34 -4.17
N ILE A 43 22.43 11.53 -4.79
CA ILE A 43 21.16 12.17 -5.16
C ILE A 43 20.36 11.27 -6.10
N ARG A 44 21.00 10.68 -7.11
CA ARG A 44 20.35 9.73 -8.02
C ARG A 44 19.83 8.49 -7.29
N ASN A 45 20.66 7.89 -6.43
CA ASN A 45 20.24 6.74 -5.63
C ASN A 45 19.06 7.06 -4.69
N VAL A 46 19.02 8.27 -4.13
CA VAL A 46 17.88 8.73 -3.33
C VAL A 46 16.63 8.89 -4.21
N SER A 47 16.76 9.50 -5.39
CA SER A 47 15.67 9.62 -6.36
C SER A 47 15.07 8.27 -6.73
N ASP A 48 15.91 7.29 -7.09
CA ASP A 48 15.48 5.93 -7.46
C ASP A 48 14.74 5.23 -6.31
N LYS A 49 15.16 5.48 -5.07
CA LYS A 49 14.47 4.93 -3.88
C LYS A 49 13.11 5.58 -3.66
N TYR A 50 12.97 6.88 -3.92
CA TYR A 50 11.68 7.57 -3.82
C TYR A 50 10.70 7.09 -4.88
N GLU A 51 11.16 6.83 -6.10
CA GLU A 51 10.33 6.24 -7.16
C GLU A 51 9.79 4.87 -6.75
N LYS A 52 10.65 3.98 -6.23
CA LYS A 52 10.22 2.67 -5.71
C LYS A 52 9.23 2.77 -4.56
N LEU A 53 9.39 3.77 -3.69
CA LEU A 53 8.46 3.99 -2.59
C LEU A 53 7.09 4.44 -3.11
N ASN A 54 7.07 5.26 -4.15
CA ASN A 54 5.84 5.67 -4.82
C ASN A 54 5.15 4.49 -5.52
N ASP A 55 5.92 3.61 -6.16
CA ASP A 55 5.38 2.38 -6.75
C ASP A 55 4.78 1.45 -5.69
N LEU A 56 5.42 1.36 -4.51
CA LEU A 56 4.93 0.59 -3.38
C LEU A 56 3.60 1.15 -2.85
N ASP A 57 3.44 2.47 -2.79
CA ASP A 57 2.19 3.12 -2.40
C ASP A 57 1.06 2.74 -3.37
N GLY A 58 1.33 2.81 -4.68
CA GLY A 58 0.39 2.35 -5.71
C GLY A 58 0.00 0.88 -5.55
N ALA A 59 0.99 0.00 -5.33
CA ALA A 59 0.76 -1.43 -5.11
C ALA A 59 -0.09 -1.69 -3.85
N LEU A 60 0.09 -0.90 -2.79
CA LEU A 60 -0.69 -1.03 -1.56
C LEU A 60 -2.14 -0.58 -1.76
N ILE A 61 -2.37 0.48 -2.53
CA ILE A 61 -3.72 0.92 -2.90
C ILE A 61 -4.44 -0.17 -3.68
N ASP A 62 -3.79 -0.76 -4.68
CA ASP A 62 -4.35 -1.83 -5.50
C ASP A 62 -4.60 -3.11 -4.69
N PHE A 63 -3.69 -3.46 -3.77
CA PHE A 63 -3.89 -4.55 -2.83
C PHE A 63 -5.12 -4.30 -1.95
N ASN A 64 -5.24 -3.13 -1.31
CA ASN A 64 -6.37 -2.83 -0.43
C ASN A 64 -7.70 -2.83 -1.20
N ARG A 65 -7.70 -2.33 -2.44
CA ARG A 65 -8.87 -2.34 -3.31
C ARG A 65 -9.31 -3.75 -3.69
N SER A 66 -8.37 -4.60 -4.10
CA SER A 66 -8.65 -5.99 -4.47
C SER A 66 -9.05 -6.83 -3.26
N PHE A 67 -8.38 -6.67 -2.12
CA PHE A 67 -8.71 -7.33 -0.88
C PHE A 67 -10.10 -6.90 -0.34
N GLY A 68 -10.43 -5.61 -0.41
CA GLY A 68 -11.76 -5.11 -0.07
C GLY A 68 -12.85 -5.72 -0.95
N SER A 69 -12.60 -5.83 -2.25
CA SER A 69 -13.54 -6.49 -3.19
C SER A 69 -13.71 -7.98 -2.90
N PHE A 70 -12.63 -8.67 -2.52
CA PHE A 70 -12.66 -10.06 -2.09
C PHE A 70 -13.50 -10.27 -0.83
N LEU A 71 -13.28 -9.45 0.21
CA LEU A 71 -14.07 -9.51 1.44
C LEU A 71 -15.54 -9.20 1.20
N PHE A 72 -15.84 -8.23 0.32
CA PHE A 72 -17.21 -7.95 -0.09
C PHE A 72 -17.86 -9.17 -0.77
N GLY A 73 -17.14 -9.86 -1.64
CA GLY A 73 -17.60 -11.12 -2.24
C GLY A 73 -17.87 -12.21 -1.21
N LEU A 74 -16.99 -12.39 -0.23
CA LEU A 74 -17.22 -13.32 0.88
C LEU A 74 -18.46 -12.96 1.71
N GLN A 75 -18.66 -11.67 1.99
CA GLN A 75 -19.84 -11.21 2.72
C GLN A 75 -21.12 -11.48 1.92
N ALA A 76 -21.13 -11.19 0.62
CA ALA A 76 -22.27 -11.48 -0.25
C ALA A 76 -22.59 -12.99 -0.29
N ASN A 77 -21.56 -13.85 -0.26
CA ASN A 77 -21.75 -15.30 -0.16
C ASN A 77 -22.35 -15.71 1.18
N ASN A 78 -21.97 -15.07 2.28
CA ASN A 78 -22.56 -15.34 3.60
C ASN A 78 -24.06 -15.00 3.66
N GLU A 79 -24.49 -13.96 2.92
CA GLU A 79 -25.91 -13.59 2.82
C GLU A 79 -26.70 -14.48 1.85
N THR A 80 -26.04 -15.05 0.84
CA THR A 80 -26.69 -15.84 -0.22
C THR A 80 -26.72 -17.33 0.09
N ILE A 81 -25.67 -17.86 0.73
CA ILE A 81 -25.51 -19.28 1.02
C ILE A 81 -25.73 -19.52 2.50
N HIS A 82 -26.93 -19.98 2.84
CA HIS A 82 -27.23 -20.45 4.19
C HIS A 82 -26.77 -21.91 4.35
N TRP A 83 -25.64 -22.10 5.01
CA TRP A 83 -25.21 -23.42 5.45
C TRP A 83 -26.15 -23.91 6.57
N LYS A 84 -27.01 -24.88 6.28
CA LYS A 84 -27.95 -25.44 7.27
C LYS A 84 -27.23 -26.03 8.49
N HIS A 85 -26.08 -26.66 8.26
CA HIS A 85 -25.23 -27.25 9.28
C HIS A 85 -23.76 -27.01 8.92
N SER A 86 -22.93 -26.75 9.93
CA SER A 86 -21.47 -26.81 9.75
C SER A 86 -21.08 -28.23 9.34
N PRO A 87 -20.11 -28.42 8.43
CA PRO A 87 -19.57 -29.75 8.15
C PRO A 87 -19.12 -30.42 9.46
N THR A 88 -19.70 -31.57 9.77
CA THR A 88 -19.29 -32.38 10.91
C THR A 88 -18.07 -33.22 10.52
N ASP A 89 -17.16 -33.50 11.46
CA ASP A 89 -16.00 -34.37 11.22
C ASP A 89 -16.37 -35.71 10.58
N GLN A 90 -17.52 -36.28 10.96
CA GLN A 90 -18.03 -37.51 10.36
C GLN A 90 -18.37 -37.34 8.87
N SER A 91 -19.02 -36.23 8.49
CA SER A 91 -19.38 -35.95 7.09
C SER A 91 -18.13 -35.69 6.22
N VAL A 92 -17.12 -35.05 6.80
CA VAL A 92 -15.83 -34.81 6.14
C VAL A 92 -15.10 -36.12 5.92
N ARG A 93 -15.04 -36.98 6.95
CA ARG A 93 -14.43 -38.33 6.84
C ARG A 93 -15.13 -39.17 5.77
N GLN A 94 -16.46 -39.18 5.74
CA GLN A 94 -17.23 -39.90 4.73
C GLN A 94 -16.93 -39.41 3.31
N TYR A 95 -16.86 -38.09 3.10
CA TYR A 95 -16.52 -37.52 1.80
C TYR A 95 -15.09 -37.89 1.35
N ILE A 96 -14.11 -37.84 2.26
CA ILE A 96 -12.72 -38.23 1.97
C ILE A 96 -12.66 -39.72 1.59
N THR A 97 -13.33 -40.60 2.35
CA THR A 97 -13.38 -42.03 2.05
C THR A 97 -14.06 -42.30 0.70
N GLN A 98 -15.14 -41.60 0.38
CA GLN A 98 -15.84 -41.74 -0.90
C GLN A 98 -14.95 -41.31 -2.08
N LYS A 99 -14.21 -40.20 -1.94
CA LYS A 99 -13.26 -39.74 -2.98
C LYS A 99 -12.11 -40.72 -3.22
N GLN A 100 -11.59 -41.36 -2.18
CA GLN A 100 -10.52 -42.35 -2.31
C GLN A 100 -10.99 -43.64 -3.00
N GLN A 101 -12.25 -44.04 -2.81
CA GLN A 101 -12.82 -45.23 -3.47
C GLN A 101 -13.12 -45.01 -4.96
N THR A 102 -13.47 -43.79 -5.37
CA THR A 102 -13.68 -43.46 -6.79
C THR A 102 -12.42 -43.46 -7.65
N THR A 103 -11.22 -43.44 -7.05
CA THR A 103 -9.95 -43.48 -7.79
C THR A 103 -9.41 -44.88 -8.07
N THR A 104 -10.04 -45.97 -7.58
CA THR A 104 -9.53 -47.34 -7.76
C THR A 104 -10.40 -48.26 -8.61
N ASN A 105 -11.61 -47.86 -9.00
CA ASN A 105 -12.52 -48.74 -9.76
C ASN A 105 -12.88 -48.15 -11.13
N THR A 106 -11.95 -48.29 -12.09
CA THR A 106 -12.30 -48.39 -13.51
C THR A 106 -12.90 -49.77 -13.74
N THR A 107 -14.04 -49.81 -14.43
CA THR A 107 -14.84 -51.00 -14.82
C THR A 107 -15.84 -51.44 -13.75
N HIS A 108 -17.07 -50.94 -13.81
CA HIS A 108 -18.20 -51.64 -14.41
C HIS A 108 -19.44 -50.72 -14.36
N LEU A 109 -20.02 -50.55 -15.55
CA LEU A 109 -21.18 -49.76 -15.87
C LEU A 109 -22.47 -50.46 -15.36
N PRO A 110 -23.38 -49.78 -14.64
CA PRO A 110 -24.78 -50.14 -14.66
C PRO A 110 -25.50 -49.22 -15.64
N THR A 111 -25.90 -49.81 -16.76
CA THR A 111 -26.98 -49.31 -17.61
C THR A 111 -28.22 -49.12 -16.74
N THR A 112 -28.69 -47.89 -16.61
CA THR A 112 -30.09 -47.63 -16.29
C THR A 112 -30.60 -46.63 -17.31
N GLN A 113 -31.45 -47.13 -18.20
CA GLN A 113 -32.20 -46.33 -19.16
C GLN A 113 -33.06 -45.34 -18.40
N HIS A 114 -32.73 -44.06 -18.48
CA HIS A 114 -33.74 -43.01 -18.41
C HIS A 114 -33.57 -42.09 -19.61
N LYS A 115 -34.67 -42.05 -20.36
CA LYS A 115 -34.90 -41.40 -21.63
C LYS A 115 -35.18 -39.90 -21.40
N GLU A 116 -34.66 -39.07 -22.33
CA GLU A 116 -34.98 -37.64 -22.57
C GLU A 116 -34.55 -36.64 -21.48
N ALA A 117 -33.93 -35.47 -21.74
CA ALA A 117 -33.33 -34.87 -22.92
C ALA A 117 -32.45 -33.67 -22.46
N ILE A 118 -31.17 -33.70 -22.85
CA ILE A 118 -30.27 -32.59 -23.27
C ILE A 118 -30.81 -31.16 -23.00
N THR A 119 -30.13 -30.27 -22.26
CA THR A 119 -28.95 -29.55 -22.78
C THR A 119 -28.15 -28.89 -21.66
N ASP A 120 -26.91 -29.34 -21.54
CA ASP A 120 -25.81 -28.71 -20.82
C ASP A 120 -25.01 -27.86 -21.83
N VAL A 121 -24.61 -26.64 -21.47
CA VAL A 121 -23.55 -25.90 -22.17
C VAL A 121 -22.55 -25.38 -21.14
N SER A 122 -21.54 -26.21 -20.91
CA SER A 122 -20.10 -25.92 -20.87
C SER A 122 -19.63 -24.48 -20.59
N VAL A 123 -18.84 -24.35 -19.52
CA VAL A 123 -17.80 -23.31 -19.34
C VAL A 123 -16.49 -23.81 -20.00
N PRO A 124 -15.76 -23.00 -20.80
CA PRO A 124 -14.42 -23.34 -21.25
C PRO A 124 -13.31 -22.60 -20.48
N ALA A 125 -12.21 -23.33 -20.28
CA ALA A 125 -10.91 -22.83 -19.85
C ALA A 125 -10.13 -22.16 -21.01
N ALA A 126 -9.06 -21.44 -20.66
CA ALA A 126 -8.19 -20.63 -21.52
C ALA A 126 -7.22 -21.46 -22.42
N PRO A 127 -6.20 -20.84 -23.07
CA PRO A 127 -6.21 -20.37 -24.45
C PRO A 127 -5.27 -21.15 -25.38
N SER A 128 -5.57 -21.20 -26.68
CA SER A 128 -4.60 -21.50 -27.73
C SER A 128 -4.98 -20.84 -29.06
N THR A 129 -3.94 -20.61 -29.86
CA THR A 129 -3.76 -19.61 -30.91
C THR A 129 -4.49 -19.84 -32.25
N SER A 130 -4.76 -18.70 -32.91
CA SER A 130 -4.74 -18.44 -34.38
C SER A 130 -6.06 -18.27 -35.16
N THR A 131 -6.14 -17.11 -35.83
CA THR A 131 -6.77 -16.76 -37.13
C THR A 131 -8.30 -16.72 -37.32
N GLU A 132 -8.82 -15.47 -37.39
CA GLU A 132 -9.56 -14.87 -38.52
C GLU A 132 -11.09 -15.11 -38.77
N ASN A 133 -11.82 -13.97 -38.72
CA ASN A 133 -13.08 -13.57 -39.40
C ASN A 133 -14.37 -14.41 -39.32
N LYS A 134 -15.42 -13.87 -38.65
CA LYS A 134 -16.63 -13.27 -39.27
C LYS A 134 -17.72 -12.89 -38.24
N ALA A 135 -18.39 -11.78 -38.55
CA ALA A 135 -19.50 -11.18 -37.82
C ALA A 135 -20.74 -12.09 -37.67
N ARG A 136 -21.39 -12.06 -36.49
CA ARG A 136 -22.87 -12.21 -36.41
C ARG A 136 -23.49 -11.57 -35.15
N LYS A 137 -24.21 -10.48 -35.44
CA LYS A 137 -25.24 -9.78 -34.67
C LYS A 137 -26.33 -10.73 -34.15
N ARG A 138 -26.68 -10.66 -32.86
CA ARG A 138 -27.99 -11.01 -32.22
C ARG A 138 -27.84 -11.01 -30.69
N ARG A 139 -28.79 -10.60 -29.85
CA ARG A 139 -29.97 -9.73 -29.87
C ARG A 139 -30.29 -9.55 -28.39
N SER A 140 -30.46 -8.31 -27.93
CA SER A 140 -30.76 -7.99 -26.54
C SER A 140 -32.12 -8.52 -26.09
N THR A 141 -32.19 -9.06 -24.88
CA THR A 141 -33.42 -9.02 -24.05
C THR A 141 -33.00 -8.89 -22.60
N ALA A 142 -33.02 -7.64 -22.13
CA ALA A 142 -32.80 -7.27 -20.74
C ALA A 142 -34.05 -7.53 -19.89
N PRO A 143 -33.92 -8.09 -18.67
CA PRO A 143 -34.96 -7.96 -17.66
C PRO A 143 -34.81 -6.62 -16.92
N LYS A 144 -35.94 -5.92 -16.81
CA LYS A 144 -36.14 -4.67 -16.07
C LYS A 144 -35.64 -4.78 -14.62
N PRO A 145 -34.73 -3.91 -14.14
CA PRO A 145 -34.40 -3.85 -12.72
C PRO A 145 -35.48 -3.11 -11.93
N LEU A 146 -35.96 -3.75 -10.87
CA LEU A 146 -36.80 -3.16 -9.83
C LEU A 146 -36.02 -2.09 -9.04
N PRO A 147 -36.69 -1.06 -8.50
CA PRO A 147 -36.04 0.09 -7.88
C PRO A 147 -35.53 -0.27 -6.49
N VAL A 148 -34.26 -0.67 -6.40
CA VAL A 148 -33.56 -0.71 -5.12
C VAL A 148 -33.31 0.73 -4.69
N LYS A 149 -34.03 1.18 -3.67
CA LYS A 149 -33.75 2.43 -2.96
C LYS A 149 -32.33 2.36 -2.42
N LYS A 150 -31.38 2.91 -3.17
CA LYS A 150 -30.03 3.21 -2.71
C LYS A 150 -30.17 4.17 -1.54
N LYS A 151 -30.07 3.66 -0.30
CA LYS A 151 -29.63 4.50 0.81
C LYS A 151 -28.19 4.88 0.48
N LYS A 152 -28.07 6.02 -0.17
CA LYS A 152 -26.85 6.80 -0.34
C LYS A 152 -26.26 6.94 1.06
N ILE A 153 -25.22 6.16 1.36
CA ILE A 153 -24.38 6.39 2.52
C ILE A 153 -23.65 7.69 2.20
N GLU A 154 -24.25 8.80 2.63
CA GLU A 154 -23.61 10.11 2.69
C GLU A 154 -22.57 10.09 3.81
N SER A 155 -21.42 9.47 3.57
CA SER A 155 -20.25 9.53 4.46
C SER A 155 -19.55 10.89 4.44
N LYS A 156 -20.12 11.90 3.77
CA LYS A 156 -19.50 13.23 3.63
C LYS A 156 -19.82 14.20 4.76
N VAL A 157 -20.82 13.91 5.61
CA VAL A 157 -21.21 14.79 6.73
C VAL A 157 -20.53 14.38 8.05
N GLU A 158 -20.19 13.09 8.22
CA GLU A 158 -19.72 12.57 9.52
C GLU A 158 -18.25 12.94 9.84
N ASN A 159 -17.44 13.25 8.83
CA ASN A 159 -16.06 13.72 9.02
C ASN A 159 -15.98 15.08 9.73
N GLY A 160 -17.01 15.94 9.58
CA GLY A 160 -17.01 17.28 10.18
C GLY A 160 -17.06 17.26 11.70
N TYR A 161 -17.79 16.31 12.29
CA TYR A 161 -17.91 16.20 13.75
C TYR A 161 -16.60 15.72 14.38
N THR A 162 -15.99 14.68 13.80
CA THR A 162 -14.70 14.16 14.28
C THR A 162 -13.60 15.22 14.18
N GLN A 163 -13.60 16.02 13.11
CA GLN A 163 -12.63 17.11 12.94
C GLN A 163 -12.80 18.21 14.00
N LYS A 164 -14.03 18.65 14.27
CA LYS A 164 -14.32 19.63 15.34
C LYS A 164 -13.94 19.11 16.72
N VAL A 165 -14.23 17.84 17.00
CA VAL A 165 -13.82 17.19 18.26
C VAL A 165 -12.30 17.15 18.37
N LEU A 166 -11.58 16.82 17.29
CA LEU A 166 -10.13 16.78 17.29
C LEU A 166 -9.52 18.17 17.46
N GLU A 167 -10.04 19.20 16.79
CA GLU A 167 -9.60 20.59 16.91
C GLU A 167 -9.76 21.12 18.35
N ALA A 168 -10.90 20.83 18.99
CA ALA A 168 -11.14 21.20 20.38
C ALA A 168 -10.18 20.49 21.36
N LEU A 169 -9.80 19.23 21.07
CA LEU A 169 -8.81 18.48 21.85
C LEU A 169 -7.38 18.98 21.61
N ILE A 170 -7.04 19.39 20.40
CA ILE A 170 -5.74 20.01 20.07
C ILE A 170 -5.59 21.35 20.82
N ALA A 171 -6.66 22.14 20.90
CA ALA A 171 -6.66 23.39 21.65
C ALA A 171 -6.48 23.20 23.18
N HIS A 172 -6.78 22.00 23.71
CA HIS A 172 -6.71 21.69 25.14
C HIS A 172 -5.83 20.45 25.40
N PRO A 173 -4.49 20.59 25.37
CA PRO A 173 -3.56 19.46 25.52
C PRO A 173 -3.63 18.80 26.90
N ASN A 174 -4.13 19.51 27.92
CA ASN A 174 -4.31 18.99 29.28
C ASN A 174 -5.52 18.04 29.41
N GLY A 175 -6.23 17.80 28.30
CA GLY A 175 -7.45 17.01 28.27
C GLY A 175 -8.69 17.86 28.49
N LEU A 176 -9.82 17.35 27.99
CA LEU A 176 -11.11 18.02 28.08
C LEU A 176 -12.17 17.02 28.55
N SER A 177 -13.03 17.45 29.47
CA SER A 177 -14.17 16.64 29.91
C SER A 177 -15.17 16.49 28.77
N ARG A 178 -15.90 15.36 28.71
CA ARG A 178 -16.94 15.14 27.69
C ARG A 178 -18.01 16.23 27.71
N LYS A 179 -18.35 16.76 28.89
CA LYS A 179 -19.35 17.84 29.04
C LYS A 179 -18.84 19.15 28.42
N ASP A 180 -17.56 19.45 28.60
CA ASP A 180 -16.94 20.66 28.06
C ASP A 180 -16.70 20.55 26.56
N LEU A 181 -16.40 19.34 26.08
CA LEU A 181 -16.27 19.04 24.66
C LEU A 181 -17.59 19.24 23.89
N VAL A 182 -18.73 18.84 24.48
CA VAL A 182 -20.07 19.11 23.93
C VAL A 182 -20.33 20.61 23.83
N LYS A 183 -19.98 21.39 24.85
CA LYS A 183 -20.14 22.86 24.86
C LYS A 183 -19.21 23.55 23.86
N ALA A 184 -17.96 23.11 23.74
CA ALA A 184 -16.95 23.72 22.88
C ALA A 184 -17.22 23.45 21.39
N THR A 185 -17.82 22.31 21.05
CA THR A 185 -18.03 21.90 19.65
C THR A 185 -19.45 22.10 19.14
N ASP A 186 -20.41 22.36 20.04
CA ASP A 186 -21.85 22.40 19.77
C ASP A 186 -22.38 21.12 19.11
N ILE A 187 -21.80 19.97 19.51
CA ILE A 187 -22.15 18.65 18.98
C ILE A 187 -22.95 17.89 20.04
N PRO A 188 -24.06 17.21 19.67
CA PRO A 188 -24.82 16.39 20.61
C PRO A 188 -23.95 15.32 21.29
N GLN A 189 -24.17 15.11 22.60
CA GLN A 189 -23.39 14.16 23.40
C GLN A 189 -23.27 12.74 22.80
N PRO A 190 -24.33 12.14 22.21
CA PRO A 190 -24.20 10.83 21.58
C PRO A 190 -23.17 10.82 20.45
N LYS A 191 -23.14 11.87 19.63
CA LYS A 191 -22.20 12.01 18.52
C LYS A 191 -20.77 12.26 18.98
N VAL A 192 -20.60 13.02 20.06
CA VAL A 192 -19.27 13.18 20.69
C VAL A 192 -18.74 11.84 21.19
N ILE A 193 -19.59 11.00 21.78
CA ILE A 193 -19.20 9.65 22.24
C ILE A 193 -18.76 8.77 21.06
N ASP A 194 -19.54 8.76 19.98
CA ASP A 194 -19.20 8.00 18.77
C ASP A 194 -17.84 8.45 18.20
N CYS A 195 -17.63 9.75 18.06
CA CYS A 195 -16.36 10.32 17.60
C CYS A 195 -15.19 9.95 18.52
N LEU A 196 -15.35 10.04 19.83
CA LEU A 196 -14.33 9.66 20.80
C LEU A 196 -14.01 8.16 20.72
N GLN A 197 -15.00 7.30 20.49
CA GLN A 197 -14.78 5.86 20.33
C GLN A 197 -13.97 5.55 19.07
N VAL A 198 -14.26 6.24 17.96
CA VAL A 198 -13.47 6.14 16.72
C VAL A 198 -12.03 6.61 16.96
N LEU A 199 -11.84 7.78 17.57
CA LEU A 199 -10.51 8.36 17.84
C LEU A 199 -9.68 7.50 18.80
N ASN A 200 -10.32 6.85 19.77
CA ASN A 200 -9.65 5.95 20.72
C ASN A 200 -9.24 4.64 20.03
N ARG A 201 -10.07 4.09 19.14
CA ARG A 201 -9.72 2.91 18.33
C ARG A 201 -8.50 3.18 17.42
N SER A 202 -8.40 4.39 16.88
CA SER A 202 -7.26 4.80 16.06
C SER A 202 -6.03 5.27 16.87
N LYS A 203 -6.06 5.19 18.20
CA LYS A 203 -4.97 5.61 19.11
C LYS A 203 -4.54 7.08 18.95
N VAL A 204 -5.44 7.94 18.49
CA VAL A 204 -5.17 9.39 18.32
C VAL A 204 -5.36 10.14 19.65
N ILE A 205 -6.14 9.57 20.57
CA ILE A 205 -6.44 10.14 21.88
C ILE A 205 -6.28 9.09 22.99
N THR A 206 -5.93 9.54 24.19
CA THR A 206 -5.86 8.69 25.39
C THR A 206 -6.89 9.15 26.40
N THR A 207 -7.72 8.24 26.91
CA THR A 207 -8.70 8.57 27.95
C THR A 207 -8.06 8.53 29.33
N ILE A 208 -8.07 9.66 30.03
CA ILE A 208 -7.65 9.74 31.44
C ILE A 208 -8.87 9.44 32.31
N LYS A 209 -8.82 8.37 33.10
CA LYS A 209 -9.83 8.10 34.14
C LYS A 209 -9.43 8.88 35.39
N VAL A 210 -10.20 9.92 35.73
CA VAL A 210 -10.02 10.61 37.01
C VAL A 210 -10.46 9.66 38.13
N PRO A 211 -9.59 9.29 39.08
CA PRO A 211 -9.99 8.48 40.21
C PRO A 211 -11.02 9.24 41.03
N ILE A 212 -12.16 8.61 41.28
CA ILE A 212 -13.18 9.15 42.18
C ILE A 212 -12.60 9.02 43.59
N ILE A 213 -12.05 10.12 44.11
CA ILE A 213 -11.70 10.20 45.53
C ILE A 213 -13.04 10.31 46.27
N ASN A 214 -13.52 9.19 46.79
CA ASN A 214 -14.65 9.17 47.72
C ASN A 214 -14.18 9.83 49.02
N ASN A 215 -14.33 11.15 49.11
CA ASN A 215 -14.34 11.86 50.39
C ASN A 215 -15.68 11.56 51.07
N ASN A 216 -15.80 10.38 51.66
CA ASN A 216 -16.72 10.16 52.76
C ASN A 216 -15.94 10.38 54.06
N LEU A 217 -16.52 11.24 54.91
CA LEU A 217 -16.12 11.56 56.27
C LEU A 217 -15.66 10.33 57.07
#